data_AF-A0A9D8PF09-F1
#
_entry.id   AF-A0A9D8PF09-F1
#
_cell.length_a   1.000
_cell.length_b   1.000
_cell.length_c   1.000
_cell.angle_alpha   90.00
_cell.angle_beta   90.00
_cell.angle_gamma   90.00
#
_symmetry.space_group_name_H-M   'P 1'
#
loop_
_entity.id
_entity.type
_entity.pdbx_description
1 polymer ?
#
loop_
_entity_poly.entity_id
_entity_poly.type
_entity_poly.pdbx_seq_one_letter_code
_entity_poly.pdbx_strand_id
1 'polypeptide(L)'
;GEKVREELLRLFALPGAAVMVRYMDELGLLTGVMPELDGMKGVEQPKEHYWNVFNHSVETVATVEFVLRESQWKYGSDDLLSITPWSAEISRHFGEEISSGSNRRVLLKLGGLLHDIAKPATKTTEETGKTRFLGHGKIGASMAAAILARLRFSSRESRLVENLIYHHLRPAQMSNEGLPTRRAVFRYFRDTEGAGIDILFLALADYLATGGPNLDVEQWKQHNHVVNYVLAEHARQEAEVMPVKLIDGHDIMDVLGISPGPLVGELLTEVREAQAAGELNTKEDAIALVRMKIEKRHCSAAC
;
A
#
# COMPACT_ATOMS: atom_id res chain seq x y z
N GLY A 1 13.47 7.58 22.89
CA GLY A 1 13.48 7.24 21.46
C GLY A 1 13.98 5.83 21.28
N GLU A 2 15.29 5.65 21.13
CA GLU A 2 15.92 4.38 20.71
C GLU A 2 15.51 3.15 21.53
N LYS A 3 15.63 3.18 22.87
CA LYS A 3 15.20 2.06 23.72
C LYS A 3 13.72 1.71 23.55
N VAL A 4 12.86 2.72 23.42
CA VAL A 4 11.41 2.52 23.21
C VAL A 4 11.16 1.90 21.83
N ARG A 5 11.87 2.35 20.79
CA ARG A 5 11.84 1.70 19.47
C ARG A 5 12.26 0.24 19.56
N GLU A 6 13.35 -0.09 20.24
CA GLU A 6 13.84 -1.47 20.34
C GLU A 6 12.83 -2.40 21.01
N GLU A 7 12.23 -1.98 22.14
CA GLU A 7 11.20 -2.78 22.79
C GLU A 7 9.93 -2.89 21.94
N LEU A 8 9.54 -1.83 21.22
CA LEU A 8 8.41 -1.86 20.29
C LEU A 8 8.65 -2.86 19.15
N LEU A 9 9.86 -2.86 18.57
CA LEU A 9 10.25 -3.81 17.52
C LEU A 9 10.24 -5.26 18.04
N ARG A 10 10.73 -5.50 19.26
CA ARG A 10 10.67 -6.84 19.89
C ARG A 10 9.24 -7.29 20.12
N LEU A 11 8.35 -6.39 20.54
CA LEU A 11 6.93 -6.71 20.71
C LEU A 11 6.30 -7.14 19.38
N PHE A 12 6.51 -6.39 18.30
CA PHE A 12 5.97 -6.74 16.99
C PHE A 12 6.65 -7.97 16.35
N ALA A 13 7.88 -8.30 16.76
CA ALA A 13 8.57 -9.51 16.30
C ALA A 13 7.97 -10.80 16.89
N LEU A 14 7.21 -10.71 17.98
CA LEU A 14 6.54 -11.86 18.58
C LEU A 14 5.20 -12.15 17.90
N PRO A 15 4.78 -13.42 17.83
CA PRO A 15 3.41 -13.79 17.52
C PRO A 15 2.42 -13.23 18.55
N GLY A 16 1.23 -12.86 18.10
CA GLY A 16 0.15 -12.34 18.93
C GLY A 16 0.26 -10.85 19.22
N ALA A 17 1.07 -10.10 18.47
CA ALA A 17 1.36 -8.67 18.71
C ALA A 17 0.10 -7.82 18.92
N ALA A 18 -1.01 -8.14 18.24
CA ALA A 18 -2.28 -7.45 18.44
C ALA A 18 -2.79 -7.54 19.89
N VAL A 19 -2.65 -8.69 20.56
CA VAL A 19 -3.01 -8.87 21.98
C VAL A 19 -2.13 -7.98 22.86
N MET A 20 -0.82 -7.93 22.60
CA MET A 20 0.09 -7.09 23.36
C MET A 20 -0.21 -5.60 23.14
N VAL A 21 -0.59 -5.19 21.91
CA VAL A 21 -1.02 -3.81 21.63
C VAL A 21 -2.28 -3.45 22.44
N ARG A 22 -3.28 -4.35 22.51
CA ARG A 22 -4.48 -4.13 23.36
C ARG A 22 -4.08 -3.99 24.83
N TYR A 23 -3.20 -4.86 25.32
CA TYR A 23 -2.74 -4.81 26.71
C TYR A 23 -1.94 -3.53 27.02
N MET A 24 -1.09 -3.07 26.10
CA MET A 24 -0.42 -1.78 26.22
C MET A 24 -1.41 -0.61 26.27
N ASP A 25 -2.49 -0.67 25.50
CA ASP A 25 -3.53 0.37 25.52
C ASP A 25 -4.29 0.40 26.85
N GLU A 26 -4.69 -0.77 27.37
CA GLU A 26 -5.35 -0.91 28.68
C GLU A 26 -4.50 -0.34 29.82
N LEU A 27 -3.18 -0.47 29.73
CA LEU A 27 -2.23 0.07 30.70
C LEU A 27 -1.85 1.54 30.44
N GLY A 28 -2.36 2.17 29.37
CA GLY A 28 -2.00 3.54 28.96
C GLY A 28 -0.57 3.68 28.41
N LEU A 29 0.13 2.57 28.18
CA LEU A 29 1.49 2.56 27.65
C LEU A 29 1.52 2.88 26.16
N LEU A 30 0.51 2.40 25.40
CA LEU A 30 0.44 2.60 23.96
C LEU A 30 0.37 4.09 23.61
N THR A 31 -0.57 4.83 24.22
CA THR A 31 -0.72 6.28 24.03
C THR A 31 0.39 7.08 24.71
N GLY A 32 1.10 6.52 25.70
CA GLY A 32 2.35 7.09 26.20
C GLY A 32 3.49 7.07 25.15
N VAL A 33 3.51 6.08 24.27
CA VAL A 33 4.52 5.94 23.19
C VAL A 33 4.07 6.63 21.89
N MET A 34 2.79 6.47 21.52
CA MET A 34 2.17 7.03 20.31
C MET A 34 0.85 7.71 20.69
N PRO A 35 0.89 8.94 21.25
CA PRO A 35 -0.30 9.68 21.67
C PRO A 35 -1.34 9.88 20.56
N GLU A 36 -0.89 9.91 19.31
CA GLU A 36 -1.72 10.12 18.12
C GLU A 36 -2.78 9.02 17.94
N LEU A 37 -2.54 7.81 18.47
CA LEU A 37 -3.49 6.69 18.41
C LEU A 37 -4.75 6.93 19.26
N ASP A 38 -4.69 7.81 20.26
CA ASP A 38 -5.84 8.09 21.13
C ASP A 38 -7.00 8.71 20.33
N GLY A 39 -6.68 9.54 19.34
CA GLY A 39 -7.67 10.18 18.46
C GLY A 39 -8.47 9.21 17.59
N MET A 40 -8.02 7.95 17.45
CA MET A 40 -8.73 6.92 16.69
C MET A 40 -9.83 6.22 17.51
N LYS A 41 -9.78 6.33 18.84
CA LYS A 41 -10.69 5.60 19.73
C LYS A 41 -12.11 6.15 19.61
N GLY A 42 -13.07 5.24 19.47
CA GLY A 42 -14.50 5.58 19.34
C GLY A 42 -14.86 6.30 18.03
N VAL A 43 -13.93 6.45 17.08
CA VAL A 43 -14.23 7.03 15.78
C VAL A 43 -14.95 6.01 14.92
N GLU A 44 -16.26 6.22 14.76
CA GLU A 44 -17.12 5.38 13.93
C GLU A 44 -16.73 5.44 12.45
N GLN A 45 -16.88 4.28 11.80
CA GLN A 45 -16.56 4.02 10.40
C GLN A 45 -17.83 3.74 9.57
N PRO A 46 -17.73 3.76 8.23
CA PRO A 46 -18.80 3.28 7.36
C PRO A 46 -19.24 1.86 7.70
N LYS A 47 -20.51 1.53 7.41
CA LYS A 47 -21.20 0.28 7.78
C LYS A 47 -20.49 -1.01 7.36
N GLU A 48 -19.59 -0.91 6.39
CA GLU A 48 -18.77 -2.01 5.90
C GLU A 48 -17.75 -2.47 6.96
N HIS A 49 -17.36 -1.62 7.90
CA HIS A 49 -16.40 -1.92 8.96
C HIS A 49 -17.11 -2.43 10.20
N TYR A 50 -16.65 -3.55 10.74
CA TYR A 50 -17.15 -4.09 12.01
C TYR A 50 -16.67 -3.28 13.25
N TRP A 51 -15.51 -2.63 13.16
CA TRP A 51 -14.87 -1.94 14.27
C TRP A 51 -14.78 -0.42 14.07
N ASN A 52 -14.66 0.33 15.17
CA ASN A 52 -14.15 1.71 15.12
C ASN A 52 -12.69 1.77 14.64
N VAL A 53 -12.20 2.96 14.25
CA VAL A 53 -10.88 3.12 13.63
C VAL A 53 -9.74 2.49 14.45
N PHE A 54 -9.67 2.73 15.76
CA PHE A 54 -8.60 2.15 16.60
C PHE A 54 -8.66 0.62 16.64
N ASN A 55 -9.83 0.06 16.94
CA ASN A 55 -9.99 -1.39 17.04
C ASN A 55 -9.77 -2.10 15.71
N HIS A 56 -10.14 -1.45 14.61
CA HIS A 56 -9.85 -1.90 13.26
C HIS A 56 -8.34 -1.99 13.03
N SER A 57 -7.57 -0.93 13.30
CA SER A 57 -6.11 -0.95 13.10
C SER A 57 -5.39 -1.98 13.99
N VAL A 58 -5.87 -2.19 15.22
CA VAL A 58 -5.35 -3.28 16.08
C VAL A 58 -5.69 -4.65 15.50
N GLU A 59 -6.89 -4.81 14.93
CA GLU A 59 -7.26 -6.05 14.26
C GLU A 59 -6.46 -6.27 12.97
N THR A 60 -6.14 -5.21 12.23
CA THR A 60 -5.25 -5.27 11.06
C THR A 60 -3.88 -5.84 11.44
N VAL A 61 -3.38 -5.60 12.66
CA VAL A 61 -2.17 -6.27 13.15
C VAL A 61 -2.38 -7.79 13.26
N ALA A 62 -3.51 -8.23 13.82
CA ALA A 62 -3.82 -9.66 13.98
C ALA A 62 -4.00 -10.35 12.62
N THR A 63 -4.64 -9.69 11.66
CA THR A 63 -4.84 -10.23 10.31
C THR A 63 -3.56 -10.19 9.49
N VAL A 64 -2.65 -9.23 9.71
CA VAL A 64 -1.26 -9.29 9.18
C VAL A 64 -0.56 -10.56 9.67
N GLU A 65 -0.62 -10.84 10.97
CA GLU A 65 -0.02 -12.07 11.53
C GLU A 65 -0.62 -13.34 10.90
N PHE A 66 -1.93 -13.32 10.64
CA PHE A 66 -2.63 -14.41 10.00
C PHE A 66 -2.22 -14.63 8.54
N VAL A 67 -2.25 -13.60 7.69
CA VAL A 67 -1.89 -13.74 6.27
C VAL A 67 -0.40 -14.07 6.08
N LEU A 68 0.43 -13.68 7.04
CA LEU A 68 1.86 -14.06 7.10
C LEU A 68 2.11 -15.42 7.76
N ARG A 69 1.06 -16.14 8.18
CA ARG A 69 1.13 -17.48 8.80
C ARG A 69 1.94 -17.50 10.10
N GLU A 70 1.95 -16.39 10.84
CA GLU A 70 2.60 -16.29 12.15
C GLU A 70 1.69 -16.68 13.31
N SER A 71 0.39 -16.50 13.16
CA SER A 71 -0.58 -16.76 14.21
C SER A 71 -1.95 -17.11 13.63
N GLN A 72 -2.74 -17.81 14.42
CA GLN A 72 -4.15 -17.99 14.12
C GLN A 72 -4.91 -16.70 14.41
N TRP A 73 -5.95 -16.44 13.62
CA TRP A 73 -6.87 -15.34 13.84
C TRP A 73 -8.24 -15.89 14.23
N LYS A 74 -8.93 -15.23 15.16
CA LYS A 74 -10.20 -15.70 15.73
C LYS A 74 -11.27 -16.00 14.67
N TYR A 75 -11.30 -15.22 13.60
CA TYR A 75 -12.23 -15.36 12.49
C TYR A 75 -11.58 -15.99 11.24
N GLY A 76 -10.31 -16.39 11.37
CA GLY A 76 -9.54 -17.04 10.31
C GLY A 76 -9.87 -18.52 10.18
N SER A 77 -9.56 -19.08 9.02
CA SER A 77 -9.58 -20.52 8.78
C SER A 77 -8.50 -20.92 7.78
N ASP A 78 -8.13 -22.20 7.77
CA ASP A 78 -7.17 -22.73 6.81
C ASP A 78 -7.65 -22.56 5.36
N ASP A 79 -8.96 -22.58 5.12
CA ASP A 79 -9.55 -22.32 3.81
C ASP A 79 -9.23 -20.90 3.32
N LEU A 80 -9.29 -19.90 4.21
CA LEU A 80 -8.91 -18.52 3.85
C LEU A 80 -7.42 -18.42 3.51
N LEU A 81 -6.55 -19.11 4.26
CA LEU A 81 -5.10 -19.14 3.99
C LEU A 81 -4.75 -19.93 2.73
N SER A 82 -5.54 -20.94 2.37
CA SER A 82 -5.28 -21.81 1.22
C SER A 82 -5.29 -21.04 -0.11
N ILE A 83 -6.09 -19.98 -0.19
CA ILE A 83 -6.17 -19.08 -1.36
C ILE A 83 -5.32 -17.82 -1.21
N THR A 84 -4.77 -17.58 -0.01
CA THR A 84 -3.90 -16.42 0.24
C THR A 84 -2.53 -16.64 -0.42
N PRO A 85 -2.07 -15.73 -1.30
CA PRO A 85 -0.79 -15.85 -1.98
C PRO A 85 0.33 -16.18 -1.01
N TRP A 86 1.08 -17.24 -1.29
CA TRP A 86 2.23 -17.62 -0.47
C TRP A 86 3.21 -18.48 -1.23
N SER A 87 4.48 -18.20 -1.03
CA SER A 87 5.59 -18.96 -1.60
C SER A 87 6.82 -18.81 -0.70
N ALA A 88 7.86 -19.61 -0.96
CA ALA A 88 9.15 -19.44 -0.29
C ALA A 88 9.76 -18.05 -0.56
N GLU A 89 9.46 -17.45 -1.71
CA GLU A 89 9.90 -16.10 -2.06
C GLU A 89 9.18 -15.04 -1.25
N ILE A 90 7.85 -15.13 -1.12
CA ILE A 90 7.06 -14.24 -0.24
C ILE A 90 7.53 -14.36 1.22
N SER A 91 7.77 -15.58 1.69
CA SER A 91 8.30 -15.81 3.05
C SER A 91 9.66 -15.14 3.24
N ARG A 92 10.56 -15.26 2.25
CA ARG A 92 11.88 -14.61 2.26
C ARG A 92 11.76 -13.09 2.23
N HIS A 93 10.87 -12.55 1.41
CA HIS A 93 10.56 -11.11 1.33
C HIS A 93 10.24 -10.57 2.71
N PHE A 94 9.25 -11.16 3.40
CA PHE A 94 8.87 -10.70 4.74
C PHE A 94 9.93 -10.95 5.83
N GLY A 95 10.88 -11.86 5.59
CA GLY A 95 12.04 -12.09 6.45
C GLY A 95 13.21 -11.13 6.21
N GLU A 96 13.18 -10.31 5.15
CA GLU A 96 14.27 -9.40 4.80
C GLU A 96 14.50 -8.34 5.90
N GLU A 97 15.74 -8.26 6.38
CA GLU A 97 16.16 -7.26 7.36
C GLU A 97 16.23 -5.87 6.71
N ILE A 98 15.56 -4.90 7.31
CA ILE A 98 15.57 -3.50 6.86
C ILE A 98 16.62 -2.70 7.62
N SER A 99 16.72 -2.94 8.93
CA SER A 99 17.70 -2.34 9.83
C SER A 99 17.90 -3.27 11.02
N SER A 100 18.91 -2.98 11.85
CA SER A 100 19.17 -3.78 13.05
C SER A 100 17.92 -3.87 13.94
N GLY A 101 17.47 -5.11 14.14
CA GLY A 101 16.29 -5.44 14.94
C GLY A 101 14.95 -5.29 14.23
N SER A 102 14.91 -4.97 12.93
CA SER A 102 13.67 -4.87 12.16
C SER A 102 13.76 -5.56 10.80
N ASN A 103 12.68 -6.25 10.46
CA ASN A 103 12.46 -6.82 9.13
C ASN A 103 11.12 -6.30 8.57
N ARG A 104 10.87 -6.61 7.30
CA ARG A 104 9.63 -6.21 6.60
C ARG A 104 8.37 -6.63 7.33
N ARG A 105 8.34 -7.85 7.86
CA ARG A 105 7.20 -8.36 8.65
C ARG A 105 6.87 -7.49 9.86
N VAL A 106 7.87 -7.16 10.67
CA VAL A 106 7.69 -6.30 11.85
C VAL A 106 7.17 -4.92 11.46
N LEU A 107 7.71 -4.35 10.39
CA LEU A 107 7.28 -3.04 9.89
C LEU A 107 5.90 -3.08 9.22
N LEU A 108 5.49 -4.22 8.65
CA LEU A 108 4.14 -4.41 8.13
C LEU A 108 3.10 -4.38 9.26
N LYS A 109 3.38 -5.01 10.41
CA LYS A 109 2.51 -4.91 11.60
C LYS A 109 2.41 -3.47 12.11
N LEU A 110 3.53 -2.76 12.19
CA LEU A 110 3.55 -1.35 12.58
C LEU A 110 2.78 -0.48 11.57
N GLY A 111 2.94 -0.74 10.27
CA GLY A 111 2.16 -0.11 9.21
C GLY A 111 0.67 -0.38 9.37
N GLY A 112 0.26 -1.62 9.66
CA GLY A 112 -1.12 -2.00 9.93
C GLY A 112 -1.74 -1.26 11.11
N LEU A 113 -0.98 -1.06 12.19
CA LEU A 113 -1.45 -0.27 13.33
C LEU A 113 -1.67 1.21 12.99
N LEU A 114 -0.87 1.76 12.05
CA LEU A 114 -0.82 3.20 11.76
C LEU A 114 -1.52 3.61 10.46
N HIS A 115 -1.95 2.66 9.60
CA HIS A 115 -2.42 2.95 8.24
C HIS A 115 -3.58 3.95 8.18
N ASP A 116 -4.42 3.94 9.21
CA ASP A 116 -5.62 4.75 9.32
C ASP A 116 -5.53 5.87 10.37
N ILE A 117 -4.33 6.17 10.86
CA ILE A 117 -4.13 7.12 11.96
C ILE A 117 -4.70 8.53 11.67
N ALA A 118 -4.84 8.88 10.40
CA ALA A 118 -5.38 10.17 9.98
C ALA A 118 -6.89 10.16 9.64
N LYS A 119 -7.59 9.01 9.73
CA LYS A 119 -9.07 8.97 9.55
C LYS A 119 -9.77 9.99 10.46
N PRO A 120 -9.44 10.13 11.76
CA PRO A 120 -10.08 11.13 12.62
C PRO A 120 -9.93 12.57 12.11
N ALA A 121 -8.72 12.95 11.68
CA ALA A 121 -8.41 14.29 11.19
C ALA A 121 -9.00 14.60 9.80
N THR A 122 -9.40 13.57 9.04
CA THR A 122 -9.93 13.69 7.68
C THR A 122 -11.40 13.31 7.57
N LYS A 123 -12.06 13.09 8.70
CA LYS A 123 -13.48 12.72 8.76
C LYS A 123 -14.33 13.86 8.23
N THR A 124 -15.06 13.58 7.15
CA THR A 124 -16.09 14.46 6.60
C THR A 124 -17.42 13.73 6.55
N THR A 125 -18.52 14.47 6.72
CA THR A 125 -19.88 13.94 6.58
C THR A 125 -20.54 14.63 5.40
N GLU A 126 -20.98 13.85 4.41
CA GLU A 126 -21.73 14.35 3.27
C GLU A 126 -23.16 14.74 3.69
N GLU A 127 -23.84 15.53 2.86
CA GLU A 127 -25.25 15.92 3.07
C GLU A 127 -26.19 14.69 3.20
N THR A 128 -25.79 13.56 2.62
CA THR A 128 -26.51 12.27 2.71
C THR A 128 -26.30 11.53 4.04
N GLY A 129 -25.46 12.07 4.94
CA GLY A 129 -25.04 11.41 6.19
C GLY A 129 -23.89 10.41 6.01
N LYS A 130 -23.38 10.21 4.78
CA LYS A 130 -22.26 9.29 4.54
C LYS A 130 -20.95 9.88 5.07
N THR A 131 -20.23 9.11 5.88
CA THR A 131 -18.89 9.47 6.37
C THR A 131 -17.83 9.13 5.32
N ARG A 132 -16.87 10.02 5.09
CA ARG A 132 -15.68 9.80 4.25
C ARG A 132 -14.41 10.24 4.97
N PHE A 133 -13.28 9.71 4.51
CA PHE A 133 -11.93 10.00 5.03
C PHE A 133 -11.01 10.33 3.86
N LEU A 134 -11.24 11.46 3.17
CA LEU A 134 -10.51 11.75 1.93
C LEU A 134 -9.06 12.17 2.25
N GLY A 135 -8.09 11.56 1.55
CA GLY A 135 -6.68 11.89 1.70
C GLY A 135 -6.01 11.40 2.99
N HIS A 136 -6.68 10.53 3.79
CA HIS A 136 -6.12 10.03 5.05
C HIS A 136 -4.79 9.30 4.86
N GLY A 137 -4.60 8.51 3.80
CA GLY A 137 -3.30 7.85 3.55
C GLY A 137 -2.13 8.85 3.46
N LYS A 138 -2.32 9.99 2.79
CA LYS A 138 -1.29 11.04 2.63
C LYS A 138 -0.97 11.74 3.95
N ILE A 139 -2.00 12.13 4.69
CA ILE A 139 -1.82 12.80 6.00
C ILE A 139 -1.27 11.79 7.02
N GLY A 140 -1.76 10.55 6.99
CA GLY A 140 -1.33 9.46 7.85
C GLY A 140 0.13 9.11 7.67
N ALA A 141 0.62 9.07 6.43
CA ALA A 141 2.05 8.88 6.16
C ALA A 141 2.91 9.99 6.79
N SER A 142 2.45 11.25 6.70
CA SER A 142 3.13 12.39 7.32
C SER A 142 3.12 12.31 8.86
N MET A 143 2.01 11.86 9.45
CA MET A 143 1.91 11.62 10.90
C MET A 143 2.83 10.47 11.34
N ALA A 144 2.87 9.37 10.58
CA ALA A 144 3.75 8.24 10.86
C ALA A 144 5.22 8.65 10.77
N ALA A 145 5.62 9.43 9.75
CA ALA A 145 6.97 9.97 9.65
C ALA A 145 7.38 10.73 10.92
N ALA A 146 6.49 11.56 11.47
CA ALA A 146 6.74 12.30 12.71
C ALA A 146 6.87 11.37 13.93
N ILE A 147 6.02 10.34 14.04
CA ILE A 147 6.09 9.32 15.10
C ILE A 147 7.42 8.56 15.03
N LEU A 148 7.79 8.07 13.84
CA LEU A 148 8.98 7.26 13.61
C LEU A 148 10.26 8.08 13.85
N ALA A 149 10.29 9.35 13.44
CA ALA A 149 11.38 10.27 13.75
C ALA A 149 11.54 10.51 15.26
N ARG A 150 10.43 10.69 15.99
CA ARG A 150 10.42 10.85 17.46
C ARG A 150 10.91 9.59 18.18
N LEU A 151 10.57 8.42 17.65
CA LEU A 151 11.01 7.12 18.17
C LEU A 151 12.41 6.72 17.71
N ARG A 152 13.07 7.50 16.84
CA ARG A 152 14.43 7.25 16.31
C ARG A 152 14.52 6.01 15.42
N PHE A 153 13.50 5.77 14.59
CA PHE A 153 13.62 4.82 13.49
C PHE A 153 14.59 5.34 12.42
N SER A 154 15.26 4.43 11.73
CA SER A 154 16.12 4.76 10.61
C SER A 154 15.30 5.30 9.43
N SER A 155 15.97 6.01 8.51
CA SER A 155 15.33 6.51 7.29
C SER A 155 14.78 5.39 6.40
N ARG A 156 15.42 4.21 6.40
CA ARG A 156 14.95 3.03 5.63
C ARG A 156 13.65 2.48 6.20
N GLU A 157 13.58 2.32 7.52
CA GLU A 157 12.36 1.86 8.20
C GLU A 157 11.22 2.87 8.04
N SER A 158 11.52 4.16 8.24
CA SER A 158 10.53 5.23 8.14
C SER A 158 9.93 5.28 6.73
N ARG A 159 10.77 5.23 5.69
CA ARG A 159 10.33 5.20 4.30
C ARG A 159 9.41 4.02 3.98
N LEU A 160 9.73 2.81 4.48
CA LEU A 160 8.87 1.65 4.26
C LEU A 160 7.50 1.85 4.88
N VAL A 161 7.43 2.25 6.16
CA VAL A 161 6.16 2.47 6.86
C VAL A 161 5.38 3.63 6.26
N GLU A 162 6.03 4.72 5.86
CA GLU A 162 5.40 5.83 5.15
C GLU A 162 4.76 5.35 3.84
N ASN A 163 5.46 4.53 3.05
CA ASN A 163 4.93 3.98 1.79
C ASN A 163 3.77 3.01 2.04
N LEU A 164 3.84 2.16 3.07
CA LEU A 164 2.72 1.31 3.48
C LEU A 164 1.46 2.14 3.68
N ILE A 165 1.56 3.20 4.47
CA ILE A 165 0.42 4.04 4.87
C ILE A 165 -0.04 4.93 3.71
N TYR A 166 0.86 5.52 2.94
CA TYR A 166 0.50 6.40 1.85
C TYR A 166 -0.26 5.65 0.74
N HIS A 167 0.15 4.42 0.46
CA HIS A 167 -0.33 3.63 -0.67
C HIS A 167 -1.28 2.48 -0.29
N HIS A 168 -1.71 2.32 0.97
CA HIS A 168 -2.51 1.15 1.40
C HIS A 168 -3.81 0.96 0.60
N LEU A 169 -4.45 2.03 0.12
CA LEU A 169 -5.67 1.93 -0.72
C LEU A 169 -5.38 1.62 -2.20
N ARG A 170 -4.12 1.68 -2.65
CA ARG A 170 -3.77 1.56 -4.08
C ARG A 170 -4.22 0.23 -4.69
N PRO A 171 -4.11 -0.94 -4.02
CA PRO A 171 -4.62 -2.20 -4.55
C PRO A 171 -6.10 -2.15 -4.90
N ALA A 172 -6.94 -1.60 -4.01
CA ALA A 172 -8.37 -1.42 -4.31
C ALA A 172 -8.58 -0.42 -5.46
N GLN A 173 -7.91 0.74 -5.40
CA GLN A 173 -8.07 1.80 -6.40
C GLN A 173 -7.72 1.36 -7.83
N MET A 174 -6.67 0.55 -8.00
CA MET A 174 -6.25 0.06 -9.31
C MET A 174 -7.11 -1.10 -9.84
N SER A 175 -8.01 -1.64 -9.01
CA SER A 175 -8.83 -2.81 -9.35
C SER A 175 -10.34 -2.55 -9.29
N ASN A 176 -10.76 -1.29 -9.18
CA ASN A 176 -12.17 -0.89 -9.15
C ASN A 176 -12.98 -1.37 -10.37
N GLU A 177 -12.34 -1.51 -11.54
CA GLU A 177 -12.97 -1.93 -12.81
C GLU A 177 -12.60 -3.38 -13.19
N GLY A 178 -12.09 -4.18 -12.24
CA GLY A 178 -11.62 -5.55 -12.46
C GLY A 178 -10.11 -5.68 -12.29
N LEU A 179 -9.49 -6.59 -13.06
CA LEU A 179 -8.04 -6.78 -12.98
C LEU A 179 -7.30 -5.52 -13.47
N PRO A 180 -6.25 -5.08 -12.75
CA PRO A 180 -5.47 -3.92 -13.16
C PRO A 180 -4.77 -4.20 -14.49
N THR A 181 -4.58 -3.18 -15.33
CA THR A 181 -3.80 -3.34 -16.56
C THR A 181 -2.32 -3.56 -16.27
N ARG A 182 -1.57 -4.15 -17.21
CA ARG A 182 -0.10 -4.32 -17.09
C ARG A 182 0.60 -2.99 -16.75
N ARG A 183 0.16 -1.90 -17.38
CA ARG A 183 0.64 -0.53 -17.11
C ARG A 183 0.33 -0.08 -15.68
N ALA A 184 -0.86 -0.37 -15.17
CA ALA A 184 -1.24 -0.04 -13.80
C ALA A 184 -0.39 -0.82 -12.78
N VAL A 185 -0.11 -2.10 -13.04
CA VAL A 185 0.80 -2.92 -12.22
C VAL A 185 2.21 -2.35 -12.22
N PHE A 186 2.77 -2.03 -13.39
CA PHE A 186 4.10 -1.43 -13.48
C PHE A 186 4.18 -0.09 -12.73
N ARG A 187 3.18 0.77 -12.95
CA ARG A 187 3.04 2.05 -12.23
C ARG A 187 2.97 1.85 -10.72
N TYR A 188 2.22 0.84 -10.27
CA TYR A 188 2.09 0.52 -8.85
C TYR A 188 3.43 0.15 -8.22
N PHE A 189 4.21 -0.76 -8.79
CA PHE A 189 5.51 -1.15 -8.23
C PHE A 189 6.55 -0.04 -8.31
N ARG A 190 6.52 0.77 -9.38
CA ARG A 190 7.35 1.98 -9.49
C ARG A 190 7.05 2.98 -8.38
N ASP A 191 5.78 3.32 -8.20
CA ASP A 191 5.36 4.38 -7.25
C ASP A 191 5.55 3.95 -5.79
N THR A 192 5.54 2.65 -5.50
CA THR A 192 5.63 2.11 -4.13
C THR A 192 7.07 1.85 -3.64
N GLU A 193 8.08 2.16 -4.45
CA GLU A 193 9.51 2.14 -4.08
C GLU A 193 9.96 0.86 -3.35
N GLY A 194 9.52 -0.31 -3.82
CA GLY A 194 9.90 -1.61 -3.23
C GLY A 194 9.07 -2.05 -2.01
N ALA A 195 8.01 -1.30 -1.65
CA ALA A 195 7.01 -1.70 -0.65
C ALA A 195 5.78 -2.39 -1.26
N GLY A 196 5.73 -2.57 -2.60
CA GLY A 196 4.54 -3.05 -3.31
C GLY A 196 4.00 -4.38 -2.79
N ILE A 197 4.86 -5.38 -2.57
CA ILE A 197 4.41 -6.67 -2.01
C ILE A 197 3.85 -6.48 -0.60
N ASP A 198 4.52 -5.67 0.25
CA ASP A 198 4.08 -5.39 1.61
C ASP A 198 2.68 -4.72 1.63
N ILE A 199 2.45 -3.77 0.72
CA ILE A 199 1.16 -3.07 0.57
C ILE A 199 0.05 -4.02 0.10
N LEU A 200 0.33 -4.97 -0.79
CA LEU A 200 -0.66 -5.96 -1.22
C LEU A 200 -1.11 -6.84 -0.04
N PHE A 201 -0.17 -7.27 0.80
CA PHE A 201 -0.50 -8.04 2.00
C PHE A 201 -1.19 -7.19 3.07
N LEU A 202 -0.81 -5.90 3.19
CA LEU A 202 -1.53 -4.96 4.04
C LEU A 202 -2.99 -4.83 3.62
N ALA A 203 -3.26 -4.72 2.31
CA ALA A 203 -4.63 -4.61 1.80
C ALA A 203 -5.44 -5.89 2.03
N LEU A 204 -4.84 -7.08 1.95
CA LEU A 204 -5.50 -8.33 2.31
C LEU A 204 -5.84 -8.37 3.82
N ALA A 205 -4.88 -8.02 4.67
CA ALA A 205 -5.08 -7.97 6.12
C ALA A 205 -6.14 -6.94 6.51
N ASP A 206 -6.11 -5.76 5.89
CA ASP A 206 -7.06 -4.67 6.08
C ASP A 206 -8.49 -5.08 5.69
N TYR A 207 -8.64 -5.77 4.56
CA TYR A 207 -9.94 -6.31 4.13
C TYR A 207 -10.50 -7.34 5.14
N LEU A 208 -9.67 -8.28 5.64
CA LEU A 208 -10.08 -9.21 6.68
C LEU A 208 -10.49 -8.46 7.97
N ALA A 209 -9.71 -7.46 8.37
CA ALA A 209 -9.97 -6.59 9.50
C ALA A 209 -11.07 -5.55 9.24
N THR A 210 -11.65 -5.49 8.05
CA THR A 210 -12.86 -4.69 7.79
C THR A 210 -14.09 -5.55 8.06
N GLY A 211 -14.12 -6.76 7.48
CA GLY A 211 -15.26 -7.68 7.59
C GLY A 211 -15.37 -8.39 8.93
N GLY A 212 -14.25 -8.80 9.53
CA GLY A 212 -14.21 -9.51 10.81
C GLY A 212 -15.18 -10.69 10.87
N PRO A 213 -16.10 -10.77 11.86
CA PRO A 213 -17.09 -11.83 11.92
C PRO A 213 -18.09 -11.81 10.75
N ASN A 214 -18.20 -10.70 10.02
CA ASN A 214 -19.10 -10.51 8.88
C ASN A 214 -18.36 -10.62 7.54
N LEU A 215 -17.19 -11.26 7.50
CA LEU A 215 -16.37 -11.39 6.30
C LEU A 215 -17.17 -11.97 5.12
N ASP A 216 -17.14 -11.25 3.99
CA ASP A 216 -17.62 -11.78 2.72
C ASP A 216 -16.51 -12.62 2.07
N VAL A 217 -16.75 -13.94 2.02
CA VAL A 217 -15.80 -14.93 1.48
C VAL A 217 -15.67 -14.84 -0.04
N GLU A 218 -16.72 -14.43 -0.77
CA GLU A 218 -16.63 -14.29 -2.22
C GLU A 218 -15.81 -13.05 -2.60
N GLN A 219 -16.02 -11.94 -1.90
CA GLN A 219 -15.14 -10.78 -2.03
C GLN A 219 -13.70 -11.10 -1.58
N TRP A 220 -13.50 -11.91 -0.53
CA TRP A 220 -12.16 -12.36 -0.14
C TRP A 220 -11.44 -13.10 -1.28
N LYS A 221 -12.14 -14.00 -2.00
CA LYS A 221 -11.60 -14.68 -3.17
C LYS A 221 -11.21 -13.69 -4.27
N GLN A 222 -12.02 -12.66 -4.50
CA GLN A 222 -11.72 -11.61 -5.50
C GLN A 222 -10.46 -10.81 -5.13
N HIS A 223 -10.31 -10.41 -3.86
CA HIS A 223 -9.11 -9.70 -3.39
C HIS A 223 -7.85 -10.56 -3.59
N ASN A 224 -7.91 -11.85 -3.25
CA ASN A 224 -6.80 -12.78 -3.47
C ASN A 224 -6.52 -13.02 -4.96
N HIS A 225 -7.55 -13.08 -5.80
CA HIS A 225 -7.38 -13.19 -7.24
C HIS A 225 -6.63 -11.98 -7.82
N VAL A 226 -7.03 -10.77 -7.42
CA VAL A 226 -6.35 -9.52 -7.80
C VAL A 226 -4.89 -9.53 -7.33
N VAL A 227 -4.62 -9.85 -6.06
CA VAL A 227 -3.24 -9.84 -5.55
C VAL A 227 -2.37 -10.89 -6.25
N ASN A 228 -2.88 -12.10 -6.48
CA ASN A 228 -2.16 -13.13 -7.24
C ASN A 228 -1.85 -12.66 -8.68
N TYR A 229 -2.81 -12.02 -9.35
CA TYR A 229 -2.60 -11.45 -10.68
C TYR A 229 -1.50 -10.39 -10.67
N VAL A 230 -1.54 -9.44 -9.71
CA VAL A 230 -0.56 -8.35 -9.60
C VAL A 230 0.84 -8.91 -9.34
N LEU A 231 0.99 -9.88 -8.44
CA LEU A 231 2.26 -10.54 -8.15
C LEU A 231 2.82 -11.29 -9.38
N ALA A 232 1.97 -12.06 -10.07
CA ALA A 232 2.37 -12.79 -11.26
C ALA A 232 2.76 -11.87 -12.43
N GLU A 233 2.03 -10.76 -12.61
CA GLU A 233 2.32 -9.76 -13.62
C GLU A 233 3.63 -9.02 -13.32
N HIS A 234 3.89 -8.69 -12.06
CA HIS A 234 5.15 -8.08 -11.65
C HIS A 234 6.35 -9.00 -11.91
N ALA A 235 6.25 -10.28 -11.51
CA ALA A 235 7.30 -11.26 -11.76
C ALA A 235 7.58 -11.44 -13.27
N ARG A 236 6.55 -11.37 -14.11
CA ARG A 236 6.71 -11.38 -15.58
C ARG A 236 7.47 -10.15 -16.06
N GLN A 237 7.09 -8.96 -15.58
CA GLN A 237 7.74 -7.70 -15.96
C GLN A 237 9.20 -7.62 -15.50
N GLU A 238 9.55 -8.23 -14.37
CA GLU A 238 10.96 -8.32 -13.92
C GLU A 238 11.78 -9.32 -14.72
N ALA A 239 11.16 -10.41 -15.21
CA ALA A 239 11.82 -11.40 -16.04
C ALA A 239 12.05 -10.91 -17.49
N GLU A 240 11.19 -10.02 -17.99
CA GLU A 240 11.40 -9.29 -19.22
C GLU A 240 12.57 -8.30 -19.02
N VAL A 241 13.71 -8.53 -19.68
CA VAL A 241 14.88 -7.61 -19.62
C VAL A 241 14.37 -6.21 -19.92
N MET A 242 14.42 -5.30 -18.93
CA MET A 242 13.97 -3.91 -19.07
C MET A 242 14.49 -3.35 -20.39
N PRO A 243 13.62 -3.13 -21.40
CA PRO A 243 14.12 -2.89 -22.72
C PRO A 243 14.82 -1.54 -22.75
N VAL A 244 15.85 -1.42 -23.58
CA VAL A 244 16.54 -0.15 -23.83
C VAL A 244 15.47 0.92 -24.06
N LYS A 245 15.63 2.09 -23.43
CA LYS A 245 14.68 3.20 -23.57
C LYS A 245 14.41 3.43 -25.06
N LEU A 246 13.14 3.31 -25.47
CA LEU A 246 12.77 3.45 -26.89
C LEU A 246 13.00 4.89 -27.38
N ILE A 247 12.77 5.86 -26.50
CA ILE A 247 13.02 7.29 -26.73
C ILE A 247 13.49 7.98 -25.45
N ASP A 248 14.08 9.17 -25.61
CA ASP A 248 14.42 10.08 -24.52
C ASP A 248 13.71 11.44 -24.61
N GLY A 249 14.07 12.37 -23.72
CA GLY A 249 13.43 13.69 -23.68
C GLY A 249 13.72 14.54 -24.92
N HIS A 250 14.90 14.39 -25.52
CA HIS A 250 15.26 15.10 -26.75
C HIS A 250 14.42 14.62 -27.91
N ASP A 251 14.22 13.30 -28.04
CA ASP A 251 13.33 12.73 -29.05
C ASP A 251 11.92 13.32 -29.00
N ILE A 252 11.36 13.48 -27.79
CA ILE A 252 10.02 14.07 -27.62
C ILE A 252 10.01 15.56 -27.98
N MET A 253 11.03 16.32 -27.56
CA MET A 253 11.14 17.75 -27.87
C MET A 253 11.28 17.97 -29.37
N ASP A 254 12.10 17.19 -30.05
CA ASP A 254 12.33 17.28 -31.50
C ASP A 254 11.06 16.91 -32.30
N VAL A 255 10.37 15.85 -31.90
CA VAL A 255 9.17 15.35 -32.59
C VAL A 255 7.98 16.28 -32.43
N LEU A 256 7.82 16.91 -31.27
CA LEU A 256 6.67 17.75 -30.94
C LEU A 256 6.95 19.25 -31.09
N GLY A 257 8.21 19.66 -31.26
CA GLY A 257 8.61 21.07 -31.29
C GLY A 257 8.34 21.81 -29.97
N ILE A 258 8.44 21.11 -28.83
CA ILE A 258 8.16 21.68 -27.50
C ILE A 258 9.44 21.93 -26.70
N SER A 259 9.40 22.93 -25.83
CA SER A 259 10.48 23.22 -24.87
C SER A 259 10.49 22.20 -23.72
N PRO A 260 11.63 22.03 -23.03
CA PRO A 260 11.72 21.17 -21.85
C PRO A 260 10.74 21.63 -20.77
N GLY A 261 10.05 20.67 -20.14
CA GLY A 261 9.08 20.97 -19.08
C GLY A 261 8.36 19.72 -18.55
N PRO A 262 7.42 19.89 -17.59
CA PRO A 262 6.69 18.79 -16.94
C PRO A 262 6.01 17.84 -17.95
N LEU A 263 5.46 18.39 -19.03
CA LEU A 263 4.81 17.63 -20.09
C LEU A 263 5.75 16.60 -20.74
N VAL A 264 7.02 16.94 -20.98
CA VAL A 264 8.01 16.00 -21.53
C VAL A 264 8.23 14.84 -20.56
N GLY A 265 8.32 15.13 -19.26
CA GLY A 265 8.45 14.10 -18.22
C GLY A 265 7.22 13.20 -18.12
N GLU A 266 6.01 13.76 -18.22
CA GLU A 266 4.74 13.02 -18.25
C GLU A 266 4.69 12.07 -19.46
N LEU A 267 5.04 12.56 -20.65
CA LEU A 267 5.06 11.75 -21.87
C LEU A 267 6.11 10.64 -21.81
N LEU A 268 7.31 10.93 -21.29
CA LEU A 268 8.33 9.89 -21.06
C LEU A 268 7.85 8.82 -20.10
N THR A 269 7.10 9.21 -19.07
CA THR A 269 6.55 8.29 -18.08
C THR A 269 5.52 7.37 -18.73
N GLU A 270 4.62 7.93 -19.55
CA GLU A 270 3.63 7.18 -20.31
C GLU A 270 4.26 6.17 -21.27
N VAL A 271 5.33 6.56 -21.97
CA VAL A 271 6.07 5.65 -22.85
C VAL A 271 6.72 4.53 -22.07
N ARG A 272 7.37 4.82 -20.94
CA ARG A 272 7.99 3.79 -20.10
C ARG A 272 6.97 2.78 -19.58
N GLU A 273 5.80 3.25 -19.16
CA GLU A 273 4.73 2.36 -18.72
C GLU A 273 4.22 1.46 -19.84
N ALA A 274 3.97 2.01 -21.03
CA ALA A 274 3.50 1.23 -22.18
C ALA A 274 4.57 0.23 -22.67
N GLN A 275 5.84 0.64 -22.66
CA GLN A 275 6.98 -0.22 -22.96
C GLN A 275 7.09 -1.39 -21.97
N ALA A 276 6.99 -1.13 -20.66
CA ALA A 276 7.02 -2.18 -19.64
C ALA A 276 5.79 -3.11 -19.69
N ALA A 277 4.69 -2.65 -20.27
CA ALA A 277 3.52 -3.48 -20.55
C ALA A 277 3.62 -4.28 -21.87
N GLY A 278 4.75 -4.18 -22.60
CA GLY A 278 4.95 -4.81 -23.90
C GLY A 278 4.10 -4.22 -25.03
N GLU A 279 3.48 -3.05 -24.82
CA GLU A 279 2.65 -2.36 -25.82
C GLU A 279 3.49 -1.67 -26.89
N LEU A 280 4.76 -1.35 -26.57
CA LEU A 280 5.69 -0.66 -27.46
C LEU A 280 6.96 -1.49 -27.61
N ASN A 281 7.41 -1.67 -28.85
CA ASN A 281 8.65 -2.42 -29.14
C ASN A 281 9.66 -1.60 -29.95
N THR A 282 9.22 -0.48 -30.54
CA THR A 282 10.05 0.35 -31.43
C THR A 282 9.99 1.83 -31.04
N LYS A 283 10.98 2.59 -31.51
CA LYS A 283 11.01 4.05 -31.36
C LYS A 283 9.80 4.70 -32.06
N GLU A 284 9.39 4.15 -33.18
CA GLU A 284 8.23 4.57 -33.97
C GLU A 284 6.93 4.41 -33.16
N ASP A 285 6.74 3.28 -32.48
CA ASP A 285 5.58 3.05 -31.60
C ASP A 285 5.51 4.11 -30.48
N ALA A 286 6.65 4.40 -29.86
CA ALA A 286 6.75 5.38 -28.79
C ALA A 286 6.40 6.79 -29.28
N ILE A 287 6.91 7.18 -30.46
CA ILE A 287 6.59 8.46 -31.10
C ILE A 287 5.10 8.55 -31.44
N ALA A 288 4.51 7.49 -31.97
CA ALA A 288 3.08 7.45 -32.29
C ALA A 288 2.21 7.62 -31.03
N LEU A 289 2.57 6.96 -29.92
CA LEU A 289 1.88 7.11 -28.64
C LEU A 289 1.94 8.56 -28.15
N VAL A 290 3.12 9.18 -28.21
CA VAL A 290 3.34 10.58 -27.78
C VAL A 290 2.47 11.55 -28.58
N ARG A 291 2.42 11.41 -29.91
CA ARG A 291 1.56 12.24 -30.78
C ARG A 291 0.08 12.07 -30.44
N MET A 292 -0.39 10.83 -30.34
CA MET A 292 -1.79 10.53 -29.99
C MET A 292 -2.19 11.14 -28.63
N LYS A 293 -1.30 11.10 -27.63
CA LYS A 293 -1.56 11.69 -26.30
C LYS A 293 -1.70 13.21 -26.36
N ILE A 294 -0.90 13.88 -27.18
CA ILE A 294 -0.99 15.33 -27.39
C ILE A 294 -2.29 15.70 -28.10
N GLU A 295 -2.68 14.98 -29.15
CA GLU A 295 -3.94 15.21 -29.86
C GLU A 295 -5.16 15.08 -28.94
N LYS A 296 -5.19 14.02 -28.10
CA LYS A 296 -6.25 13.83 -27.11
C LYS A 296 -6.32 14.99 -26.11
N ARG A 297 -5.17 15.51 -25.65
CA ARG A 297 -5.13 16.66 -24.73
C ARG A 297 -5.68 17.94 -25.37
N HIS A 298 -5.37 18.19 -26.64
CA HIS A 298 -5.90 19.34 -27.37
C HIS A 298 -7.42 19.23 -27.59
N CYS A 299 -7.91 18.02 -27.88
CA CYS A 299 -9.35 17.77 -28.02
C CYS A 299 -10.11 17.97 -26.69
N SER A 300 -9.55 17.52 -25.56
CA SER A 300 -10.15 17.71 -24.23
C SER A 300 -10.10 19.15 -23.70
N ALA A 301 -9.23 20.01 -24.24
CA ALA A 301 -9.12 21.41 -23.86
C ALA A 301 -10.00 22.35 -24.72
N ALA A 302 -10.57 21.83 -25.81
CA ALA A 302 -11.43 22.56 -26.74
C ALA A 302 -12.94 22.29 -26.54
N CYS A 303 -13.30 21.42 -25.59
CA CYS A 303 -14.66 21.18 -25.11
C CYS A 303 -14.86 21.82 -23.74
#